data_AF-A0A3Q4BNA0-F1
#
_entry.id   AF-A0A3Q4BNA0-F1
#
_cell.length_a   1.000
_cell.length_b   1.000
_cell.length_c   1.000
_cell.angle_alpha   90.00
_cell.angle_beta   90.00
_cell.angle_gamma   90.00
#
_symmetry.space_group_name_H-M   'P 1'
#
loop_
_entity.id
_entity.type
_entity.pdbx_description
1 polymer ?
#
loop_
_entity_poly.entity_id
_entity_poly.type
_entity_poly.pdbx_seq_one_letter_code
_entity_poly.pdbx_strand_id
1 'polypeptide(L)'
;MKGWIDRVLTSGYAFSEDKRYSQGVFHDKKAILSFTTGSQESMFSANGINGDMNVTLWPLQNGILHYCGFQVLAPQIFWAPSHVPSELRGTMLEGWRTRLQGLLGEEPLSFTPLDCFDKEKGFQLKPEVCEKHATKEFGLAVGIHLGKPLPPNNQMKAGV
;
A
#
# COMPACT_ATOMS: atom_id res chain seq x y z
N MET A 1 7.43 -16.58 0.39
CA MET A 1 7.31 -15.23 -0.21
C MET A 1 8.42 -14.29 0.25
N LYS A 2 8.60 -14.02 1.56
CA LYS A 2 9.67 -13.12 2.05
C LYS A 2 11.07 -13.49 1.54
N GLY A 3 11.48 -14.75 1.64
CA GLY A 3 12.77 -15.18 1.10
C GLY A 3 12.92 -15.03 -0.43
N TRP A 4 11.82 -14.95 -1.20
CA TRP A 4 11.88 -14.60 -2.63
C TRP A 4 12.13 -13.10 -2.81
N ILE A 5 11.42 -12.25 -2.03
CA ILE A 5 11.63 -10.79 -2.02
C ILE A 5 13.10 -10.50 -1.75
N ASP A 6 13.67 -11.11 -0.71
CA ASP A 6 15.06 -10.86 -0.30
C ASP A 6 16.10 -11.28 -1.33
N ARG A 7 15.80 -12.31 -2.13
CA ARG A 7 16.75 -12.89 -3.10
C ARG A 7 16.61 -12.32 -4.50
N VAL A 8 15.46 -11.72 -4.82
CA VAL A 8 15.12 -11.27 -6.19
C VAL A 8 15.03 -9.76 -6.28
N LEU A 9 14.48 -9.08 -5.27
CA LEU A 9 14.41 -7.62 -5.25
C LEU A 9 15.70 -7.04 -4.67
N THR A 10 16.81 -7.21 -5.39
CA THR A 10 18.15 -6.79 -4.95
C THR A 10 18.54 -5.41 -5.44
N SER A 11 19.48 -4.77 -4.74
CA SER A 11 20.09 -3.49 -5.16
C SER A 11 20.77 -3.64 -6.53
N GLY A 12 20.60 -2.62 -7.38
CA GLY A 12 21.08 -2.60 -8.77
C GLY A 12 20.11 -3.22 -9.78
N TYR A 13 19.21 -4.12 -9.34
CA TYR A 13 18.18 -4.72 -10.19
C TYR A 13 16.79 -4.11 -9.94
N ALA A 14 16.31 -4.15 -8.69
CA ALA A 14 14.96 -3.70 -8.34
C ALA A 14 14.92 -2.28 -7.78
N PHE A 15 16.03 -1.80 -7.20
CA PHE A 15 16.17 -0.46 -6.67
C PHE A 15 17.64 -0.03 -6.67
N SER A 16 17.90 1.27 -6.52
CA SER A 16 19.23 1.82 -6.23
C SER A 16 19.09 3.08 -5.36
N GLU A 17 20.21 3.70 -4.99
CA GLU A 17 20.19 4.98 -4.26
C GLU A 17 19.40 6.06 -5.01
N ASP A 18 19.54 6.14 -6.33
CA ASP A 18 18.83 7.14 -7.15
C ASP A 18 17.48 6.65 -7.70
N LYS A 19 17.25 5.33 -7.74
CA LYS A 19 16.03 4.71 -8.29
C LYS A 19 15.23 3.99 -7.20
N ARG A 20 14.37 4.76 -6.53
CA ARG A 20 13.44 4.26 -5.50
C ARG A 20 12.13 5.05 -5.48
N TYR A 21 11.10 4.50 -4.86
CA TYR A 21 9.77 5.13 -4.72
C TYR A 21 9.21 5.58 -6.08
N SER A 22 8.66 6.79 -6.18
CA SER A 22 8.12 7.35 -7.44
C SER A 22 9.13 7.42 -8.60
N GLN A 23 10.44 7.24 -8.34
CA GLN A 23 11.50 7.19 -9.35
C GLN A 23 12.16 5.81 -9.46
N GLY A 24 11.53 4.77 -8.89
CA GLY A 24 12.04 3.39 -8.83
C GLY A 24 12.12 2.70 -10.19
N VAL A 25 12.83 1.56 -10.23
CA VAL A 25 13.09 0.82 -11.47
C VAL A 25 11.80 0.30 -12.12
N PHE A 26 10.79 -0.06 -11.32
CA PHE A 26 9.54 -0.63 -11.80
C PHE A 26 8.38 0.38 -11.87
N HIS A 27 8.68 1.67 -12.08
CA HIS A 27 7.68 2.75 -12.15
C HIS A 27 6.62 2.59 -13.25
N ASP A 28 6.89 1.78 -14.27
CA ASP A 28 5.99 1.42 -15.36
C ASP A 28 5.12 0.19 -15.05
N LYS A 29 5.33 -0.47 -13.90
CA LYS A 29 4.67 -1.73 -13.56
C LYS A 29 3.67 -1.54 -12.42
N LYS A 30 2.55 -2.22 -12.53
CA LYS A 30 1.53 -2.32 -11.47
C LYS A 30 1.76 -3.58 -10.65
N ALA A 31 1.59 -3.48 -9.34
CA ALA A 31 1.63 -4.61 -8.42
C ALA A 31 0.36 -4.63 -7.55
N ILE A 32 -0.15 -5.83 -7.25
CA ILE A 32 -1.31 -6.02 -6.37
C ILE A 32 -1.01 -7.14 -5.37
N LEU A 33 -1.49 -6.94 -4.14
CA LEU A 33 -1.53 -7.98 -3.12
C LEU A 33 -2.91 -8.62 -3.16
N SER A 34 -2.98 -9.93 -3.42
CA SER A 34 -4.21 -10.72 -3.31
C SER A 34 -4.02 -11.80 -2.25
N PHE A 35 -4.75 -11.71 -1.14
CA PHE A 35 -4.58 -12.63 -0.02
C PHE A 35 -5.87 -12.89 0.75
N THR A 36 -5.83 -13.90 1.60
CA THR A 36 -6.91 -14.31 2.48
C THR A 36 -6.48 -14.15 3.94
N THR A 37 -7.42 -13.84 4.83
CA THR A 37 -7.17 -13.85 6.29
C THR A 37 -7.93 -14.98 6.97
N GLY A 38 -7.47 -15.39 8.15
CA GLY A 38 -8.29 -16.22 9.05
C GLY A 38 -9.37 -15.41 9.78
N SER A 39 -9.07 -14.16 10.12
CA SER A 39 -9.95 -13.27 10.89
C SER A 39 -10.92 -12.48 10.01
N GLN A 40 -12.07 -12.10 10.59
CA GLN A 40 -13.05 -11.23 9.95
C GLN A 40 -12.50 -9.80 9.75
N GLU A 41 -13.05 -9.07 8.80
CA GLU A 41 -12.68 -7.68 8.49
C GLU A 41 -12.78 -6.75 9.71
N SER A 42 -13.83 -6.92 10.52
CA SER A 42 -14.08 -6.15 11.74
C SER A 42 -12.96 -6.25 12.77
N MET A 43 -12.16 -7.32 12.76
CA MET A 43 -11.02 -7.47 13.66
C MET A 43 -9.83 -6.61 13.25
N PHE A 44 -9.82 -6.09 12.01
CA PHE A 44 -8.78 -5.23 11.45
C PHE A 44 -9.23 -3.76 11.27
N SER A 45 -10.29 -3.35 11.97
CA SER A 45 -10.66 -1.94 12.08
C SER A 45 -9.74 -1.20 13.05
N ALA A 46 -9.87 0.13 13.13
CA ALA A 46 -9.11 0.97 14.07
C ALA A 46 -9.32 0.61 15.56
N ASN A 47 -10.43 -0.07 15.88
CA ASN A 47 -10.74 -0.59 17.23
C ASN A 47 -10.77 -2.13 17.30
N GLY A 48 -10.34 -2.81 16.23
CA GLY A 48 -10.27 -4.25 16.16
C GLY A 48 -9.02 -4.80 16.86
N ILE A 49 -9.11 -6.03 17.37
CA ILE A 49 -8.02 -6.65 18.14
C ILE A 49 -6.72 -6.84 17.35
N ASN A 50 -6.82 -6.98 16.02
CA ASN A 50 -5.65 -7.11 15.15
C ASN A 50 -5.07 -5.75 14.71
N GLY A 51 -5.74 -4.65 15.05
CA GLY A 51 -5.38 -3.30 14.63
C GLY A 51 -5.71 -2.99 13.16
N ASP A 52 -5.53 -1.73 12.78
CA ASP A 52 -5.89 -1.22 11.45
C ASP A 52 -5.10 -1.93 10.32
N MET A 53 -5.82 -2.53 9.35
CA MET A 53 -5.20 -3.16 8.18
C MET A 53 -4.29 -2.21 7.39
N ASN A 54 -4.57 -0.90 7.38
CA ASN A 54 -3.72 0.07 6.71
C ASN A 54 -2.29 0.07 7.26
N VAL A 55 -2.14 -0.08 8.59
CA VAL A 55 -0.84 -0.17 9.27
C VAL A 55 -0.13 -1.47 8.92
N THR A 56 -0.87 -2.58 8.89
CA THR A 56 -0.32 -3.91 8.58
C THR A 56 0.26 -3.98 7.16
N LEU A 57 -0.40 -3.34 6.18
CA LEU A 57 0.02 -3.38 4.78
C LEU A 57 1.16 -2.43 4.43
N TRP A 58 1.31 -1.33 5.18
CA TRP A 58 2.28 -0.27 4.86
C TRP A 58 3.72 -0.77 4.62
N PRO A 59 4.32 -1.63 5.46
CA PRO A 59 5.70 -2.09 5.24
C PRO A 59 5.88 -2.86 3.93
N LEU A 60 4.85 -3.58 3.48
CA LEU A 60 4.89 -4.35 2.24
C LEU A 60 4.58 -3.48 1.02
N GLN A 61 3.53 -2.67 1.08
CA GLN A 61 3.12 -1.82 -0.03
C GLN A 61 4.09 -0.66 -0.24
N ASN A 62 4.42 0.12 0.80
CA ASN A 62 5.37 1.22 0.68
C ASN A 62 6.82 0.74 0.71
N GLY A 63 7.16 -0.05 1.74
CA GLY A 63 8.55 -0.39 2.05
C GLY A 63 9.21 -1.39 1.11
N ILE A 64 8.43 -2.17 0.35
CA ILE A 64 8.94 -3.17 -0.59
C ILE A 64 8.50 -2.83 -2.02
N LEU A 65 7.19 -2.81 -2.28
CA LEU A 65 6.67 -2.65 -3.64
C LEU A 65 6.91 -1.25 -4.17
N HIS A 66 6.40 -0.22 -3.49
CA HIS A 66 6.56 1.16 -3.91
C HIS A 66 8.03 1.57 -3.88
N TYR A 67 8.82 1.11 -2.90
CA TYR A 67 10.27 1.33 -2.86
C TYR A 67 10.97 0.89 -4.15
N CYS A 68 10.60 -0.25 -4.74
CA CYS A 68 11.15 -0.71 -6.03
C CYS A 68 10.56 0.03 -7.25
N GLY A 69 9.58 0.91 -7.05
CA GLY A 69 8.95 1.72 -8.08
C GLY A 69 7.53 1.32 -8.45
N PHE A 70 7.01 0.19 -7.97
CA PHE A 70 5.69 -0.27 -8.42
C PHE A 70 4.58 0.75 -8.15
N GLN A 71 3.68 0.86 -9.13
CA GLN A 71 2.34 1.42 -8.94
C GLN A 71 1.51 0.38 -8.17
N VAL A 72 1.33 0.59 -6.87
CA VAL A 72 0.65 -0.41 -6.02
C VAL A 72 -0.86 -0.22 -6.11
N LEU A 73 -1.58 -1.22 -6.58
CA LEU A 73 -3.05 -1.22 -6.62
C LEU A 73 -3.65 -1.55 -5.25
N ALA A 74 -4.92 -1.16 -5.05
CA ALA A 74 -5.67 -1.54 -3.86
C ALA A 74 -5.63 -3.06 -3.66
N PRO A 75 -5.40 -3.57 -2.44
CA PRO A 75 -5.29 -5.01 -2.21
C PRO A 75 -6.61 -5.72 -2.50
N GLN A 76 -6.53 -6.98 -2.89
CA GLN A 76 -7.66 -7.90 -2.88
C GLN A 76 -7.58 -8.72 -1.59
N ILE A 77 -8.52 -8.51 -0.67
CA ILE A 77 -8.56 -9.22 0.61
C ILE A 77 -9.84 -10.03 0.69
N PHE A 78 -9.69 -11.33 0.91
CA PHE A 78 -10.80 -12.21 1.24
C PHE A 78 -10.77 -12.51 2.74
N TRP A 79 -11.72 -11.92 3.46
CA TRP A 79 -11.80 -12.01 4.90
C TRP A 79 -12.43 -13.34 5.34
N ALA A 80 -11.71 -14.12 6.14
CA ALA A 80 -12.20 -15.34 6.78
C ALA A 80 -12.94 -16.33 5.84
N PRO A 81 -12.41 -16.67 4.64
CA PRO A 81 -13.13 -17.51 3.68
C PRO A 81 -13.40 -18.93 4.20
N SER A 82 -12.63 -19.41 5.19
CA SER A 82 -12.87 -20.68 5.89
C SER A 82 -14.14 -20.66 6.76
N HIS A 83 -14.67 -19.49 7.10
CA HIS A 83 -15.82 -19.31 7.97
C HIS A 83 -17.12 -18.98 7.21
N VAL A 84 -17.09 -18.99 5.88
CA VAL A 84 -18.27 -18.72 5.04
C VAL A 84 -18.70 -19.96 4.23
N PRO A 85 -19.98 -20.06 3.83
CA PRO A 85 -20.47 -21.11 2.95
C PRO A 85 -19.75 -21.17 1.59
N SER A 86 -19.88 -22.30 0.90
CA SER A 86 -19.20 -22.52 -0.38
C SER A 86 -19.67 -21.57 -1.47
N GLU A 87 -20.94 -21.20 -1.42
CA GLU A 87 -21.61 -20.26 -2.33
C GLU A 87 -20.95 -18.88 -2.23
N LEU A 88 -20.69 -18.39 -1.00
CA LEU A 88 -20.00 -17.12 -0.79
C LEU A 88 -18.55 -17.15 -1.27
N ARG A 89 -17.84 -18.28 -1.11
CA ARG A 89 -16.50 -18.44 -1.70
C ARG A 89 -16.56 -18.42 -3.23
N GLY A 90 -17.61 -18.98 -3.83
CA GLY A 90 -17.89 -18.85 -5.26
C GLY A 90 -18.00 -17.38 -5.69
N THR A 91 -18.82 -16.60 -4.98
CA THR A 91 -18.96 -15.16 -5.24
C THR A 91 -17.64 -14.39 -5.08
N MET A 92 -16.80 -14.74 -4.10
CA MET A 92 -15.46 -14.15 -3.94
C MET A 92 -14.57 -14.38 -5.18
N LEU A 93 -14.58 -15.61 -5.72
CA LEU A 93 -13.82 -15.97 -6.92
C LEU A 93 -14.35 -15.26 -8.17
N GLU A 94 -15.67 -15.18 -8.34
CA GLU A 94 -16.28 -14.45 -9.46
C GLU A 94 -16.00 -12.94 -9.38
N GLY A 95 -16.07 -12.35 -8.18
CA GLY A 95 -15.69 -10.96 -7.94
C GLY A 95 -14.23 -10.71 -8.32
N TRP A 96 -13.32 -11.61 -7.96
CA TRP A 96 -11.92 -11.51 -8.35
C TRP A 96 -11.72 -11.57 -9.86
N ARG A 97 -12.36 -12.54 -10.53
CA ARG A 97 -12.31 -12.68 -11.98
C ARG A 97 -12.80 -11.43 -12.68
N THR A 98 -13.89 -10.85 -12.17
CA THR A 98 -14.47 -9.61 -12.71
C THR A 98 -13.51 -8.45 -12.58
N ARG A 99 -12.93 -8.26 -11.38
CA ARG A 99 -11.94 -7.21 -11.14
C ARG A 99 -10.72 -7.34 -12.07
N LEU A 100 -10.21 -8.56 -12.26
CA LEU A 100 -9.07 -8.83 -13.13
C LEU A 100 -9.27 -8.37 -14.58
N GLN A 101 -10.52 -8.31 -15.08
CA GLN A 101 -10.82 -7.84 -16.44
C GLN A 101 -10.52 -6.34 -16.62
N GLY A 102 -10.67 -5.54 -15.57
CA GLY A 102 -10.43 -4.09 -15.57
C GLY A 102 -9.17 -3.64 -14.84
N LEU A 103 -8.41 -4.58 -14.25
CA LEU A 103 -7.36 -4.30 -13.26
C LEU A 103 -6.30 -3.30 -13.75
N LEU A 104 -5.89 -3.40 -15.02
CA LEU A 104 -4.86 -2.51 -15.56
C LEU A 104 -5.33 -1.05 -15.68
N GLY A 105 -6.64 -0.80 -15.72
CA GLY A 105 -7.24 0.53 -15.72
C GLY A 105 -7.49 1.10 -14.32
N GLU A 106 -7.26 0.34 -13.25
CA GLU A 106 -7.45 0.85 -11.88
C GLU A 106 -6.42 1.92 -11.53
N GLU A 107 -6.88 2.95 -10.81
CA GLU A 107 -6.01 3.94 -10.18
C GLU A 107 -5.19 3.29 -9.05
N PRO A 108 -3.87 3.52 -9.00
CA PRO A 108 -3.03 3.06 -7.89
C PRO A 108 -3.35 3.75 -6.55
N LEU A 109 -2.88 3.14 -5.46
CA LEU A 109 -2.81 3.78 -4.15
C LEU A 109 -1.87 4.98 -4.18
N SER A 110 -2.21 6.00 -3.39
CA SER A 110 -1.44 7.22 -3.27
C SER A 110 -0.32 7.09 -2.23
N PHE A 111 0.91 7.40 -2.65
CA PHE A 111 2.08 7.52 -1.79
C PHE A 111 2.68 8.92 -1.92
N THR A 112 3.34 9.41 -0.87
CA THR A 112 4.06 10.68 -0.92
C THR A 112 5.25 10.57 -1.90
N PRO A 113 5.30 11.37 -2.97
CA PRO A 113 6.37 11.30 -3.96
C PRO A 113 7.75 11.60 -3.36
N LEU A 114 8.81 11.03 -3.95
CA LEU A 114 10.19 11.25 -3.50
C LEU A 114 10.59 12.74 -3.53
N ASP A 115 10.01 13.51 -4.45
CA ASP A 115 10.32 14.94 -4.63
C ASP A 115 9.80 15.80 -3.47
N CYS A 116 8.94 15.27 -2.61
CA CYS A 116 8.53 15.91 -1.36
C CYS A 116 9.60 15.84 -0.27
N PHE A 117 10.69 15.08 -0.48
CA PHE A 117 11.75 14.87 0.50
C PHE A 117 13.05 15.55 0.07
N ASP A 118 13.77 16.08 1.04
CA ASP A 118 15.06 16.74 0.87
C ASP A 118 16.18 15.70 1.02
N LYS A 119 16.86 15.39 -0.10
CA LYS A 119 17.96 14.40 -0.14
C LYS A 119 19.16 14.86 0.68
N GLU A 120 19.46 16.17 0.68
CA GLU A 120 20.62 16.74 1.38
C GLU A 120 20.40 16.77 2.89
N LYS A 121 19.14 16.85 3.32
CA LYS A 121 18.75 16.77 4.75
C LYS A 121 18.36 15.36 5.19
N GLY A 122 18.92 14.32 4.57
CA GLY A 122 18.71 12.93 5.00
C GLY A 122 17.30 12.42 4.76
N PHE A 123 16.70 12.78 3.61
CA PHE A 123 15.36 12.35 3.19
C PHE A 123 14.23 12.76 4.15
N GLN A 124 14.37 13.92 4.80
CA GLN A 124 13.29 14.51 5.58
C GLN A 124 12.28 15.21 4.67
N LEU A 125 11.02 15.29 5.10
CA LEU A 125 9.98 15.98 4.35
C LEU A 125 10.33 17.48 4.24
N LYS A 126 10.20 18.05 3.04
CA LYS A 126 10.52 19.46 2.79
C LYS A 126 9.59 20.39 3.60
N PRO A 127 10.11 21.51 4.15
CA PRO A 127 9.31 22.43 4.98
C PRO A 127 8.02 22.91 4.32
N GLU A 128 8.06 23.24 3.03
CA GLU A 128 6.89 23.71 2.28
C GLU A 128 5.79 22.65 2.16
N VAL A 129 6.15 21.36 2.17
CA VAL A 129 5.18 20.25 2.17
C VAL A 129 4.56 20.10 3.55
N CYS A 130 5.36 20.22 4.62
CA CYS A 130 4.88 20.23 6.00
C CYS A 130 3.89 21.37 6.23
N GLU A 131 4.24 22.60 5.82
CA GLU A 131 3.41 23.79 5.97
C GLU A 131 2.08 23.66 5.23
N LYS A 132 2.12 23.18 3.97
CA LYS A 132 0.90 22.93 3.18
C LYS A 132 -0.06 21.95 3.84
N HIS A 133 0.47 21.00 4.61
CA HIS A 133 -0.32 19.99 5.31
C HIS A 133 -0.55 20.31 6.79
N ALA A 134 -0.03 21.43 7.31
CA ALA A 134 -0.12 21.76 8.73
C ALA A 134 -1.56 21.89 9.23
N THR A 135 -2.45 22.44 8.41
CA THR A 135 -3.89 22.63 8.73
C THR A 135 -4.77 21.44 8.36
N LYS A 136 -4.23 20.41 7.69
CA LYS A 136 -4.99 19.20 7.35
C LYS A 136 -5.21 18.35 8.60
N GLU A 137 -6.39 17.76 8.71
CA GLU A 137 -6.76 16.87 9.81
C GLU A 137 -5.89 15.60 9.83
N PHE A 138 -5.78 14.95 8.68
CA PHE A 138 -5.02 13.71 8.53
C PHE A 138 -3.57 13.94 8.12
N GLY A 139 -2.72 12.96 8.42
CA GLY A 139 -1.38 12.88 7.85
C GLY A 139 -1.37 12.57 6.34
N LEU A 140 -0.19 12.55 5.73
CA LEU A 140 -0.07 12.31 4.27
C LEU A 140 -0.32 10.85 3.89
N ALA A 141 0.15 9.93 4.71
CA ALA A 141 0.05 8.49 4.50
C ALA A 141 0.21 7.77 5.85
N VAL A 142 -0.01 6.45 5.87
CA VAL A 142 0.12 5.64 7.09
C VAL A 142 1.49 5.84 7.78
N GLY A 143 2.59 5.70 7.04
CA GLY A 143 3.94 5.86 7.60
C GLY A 143 4.45 7.30 7.65
N ILE A 144 3.74 8.25 7.04
CA ILE A 144 4.10 9.67 7.02
C ILE A 144 2.92 10.45 7.60
N HIS A 145 2.53 10.08 8.82
CA HIS A 145 1.33 10.60 9.46
C HIS A 145 1.57 11.93 10.20
N LEU A 146 2.82 12.34 10.37
CA LEU A 146 3.20 13.64 10.99
C LEU A 146 2.62 13.86 12.39
N GLY A 147 2.43 12.79 13.17
CA GLY A 147 1.77 12.86 14.49
C GLY A 147 0.26 13.10 14.44
N LYS A 148 -0.35 13.11 13.25
CA LYS A 148 -1.79 13.28 13.03
C LYS A 148 -2.51 11.94 12.89
N PRO A 149 -3.85 11.92 12.93
CA PRO A 149 -4.65 10.77 12.52
C PRO A 149 -4.26 10.23 11.14
N LEU A 150 -4.37 8.91 10.97
CA LEU A 150 -4.06 8.26 9.70
C LEU A 150 -5.14 8.59 8.66
N PRO A 151 -4.77 8.90 7.41
CA PRO A 151 -5.75 9.07 6.34
C PRO A 151 -6.55 7.76 6.15
N PRO A 152 -7.89 7.83 6.10
CA PRO A 152 -8.74 6.64 6.07
C PRO A 152 -8.49 5.84 4.78
N ASN A 153 -8.34 4.52 4.92
CA ASN A 153 -8.16 3.60 3.79
C ASN A 153 -6.93 3.86 2.90
N ASN A 154 -5.93 4.62 3.35
CA ASN A 154 -4.77 5.01 2.53
C ASN A 154 -4.03 3.83 1.87
N GLN A 155 -4.05 2.64 2.46
CA GLN A 155 -3.42 1.43 1.95
C GLN A 155 -4.43 0.40 1.41
N MET A 156 -5.72 0.76 1.42
CA MET A 156 -6.85 -0.13 1.15
C MET A 156 -7.69 0.32 -0.06
N LYS A 157 -7.77 1.62 -0.33
CA LYS A 157 -8.57 2.19 -1.43
C LYS A 157 -7.80 3.30 -2.15
N ALA A 158 -7.91 3.34 -3.47
CA ALA A 158 -7.39 4.43 -4.28
C ALA A 158 -8.36 5.63 -4.28
N GLY A 159 -7.83 6.84 -4.48
CA GLY A 159 -8.63 8.06 -4.68
C GLY A 159 -9.38 8.59 -3.45
N VAL A 160 -8.91 8.27 -2.24
CA VAL A 160 -9.46 8.80 -0.96
C VAL A 160 -8.65 10.00 -0.49
#